data_AF-A0A0B2V0M1-F1
#
_entry.id   AF-A0A0B2V0M1-F1
#
_cell.length_a   1.000
_cell.length_b   1.000
_cell.length_c   1.000
_cell.angle_alpha   90.00
_cell.angle_beta   90.00
_cell.angle_gamma   90.00
#
_symmetry.space_group_name_H-M   'P 1'
#
loop_
_entity.id
_entity.type
_entity.pdbx_description
1 polymer ?
#
loop_
_entity_poly.entity_id
_entity_poly.type
_entity_poly.pdbx_seq_one_letter_code
_entity_poly.pdbx_strand_id
1 'polypeptide(L)'
;MAHEDSSVTIENHNEYNGGDGIVVTSFDEDDSCKYAGNNVAVQRLLHAPIGSPNGGEVIGQRPISSTISRYACRILIDRDQPHTARLYAAGFNSSRNIFLGEKATKWTKKNGEVDGLTTNGILILHPHQFQEQDEDADYEDCKKMYVWREVSVDGGIYKLRETRSSTRRGDLAIGESNELQDGTLIDLCGATLLWRTAEGLSKSPSRLELEVRLDELNAGKPQCPVNLNTLIIPRKKSPKTSGSSRQPYVYLGCGHVQGKHTWGLNNVSNCPSYKCPICLVDSSKVIQLVMGMESAFHLDSGALDYAFNPCGHVCSLATILVEDSASSWNE
;
A
#
# COMPACT_ATOMS: atom_id res chain seq x y z
N MET A 1 2.69 27.91 15.34
CA MET A 1 2.30 27.75 13.92
C MET A 1 3.05 26.52 13.42
N ALA A 2 2.43 25.34 13.53
CA ALA A 2 3.00 24.09 13.04
C ALA A 2 2.80 24.05 11.51
N HIS A 3 3.88 23.83 10.77
CA HIS A 3 3.85 23.70 9.32
C HIS A 3 3.26 22.34 8.91
N GLU A 4 2.41 22.37 7.89
CA GLU A 4 1.63 21.27 7.29
C GLU A 4 2.46 20.30 6.41
N ASP A 5 3.76 20.14 6.64
CA ASP A 5 4.66 19.69 5.56
C ASP A 5 4.87 18.16 5.44
N SER A 6 4.27 17.35 6.32
CA SER A 6 4.33 15.88 6.26
C SER A 6 2.96 15.28 5.99
N SER A 7 2.77 14.57 4.87
CA SER A 7 1.48 13.96 4.49
C SER A 7 1.52 12.44 4.52
N VAL A 8 0.38 11.82 4.85
CA VAL A 8 0.16 10.37 4.77
C VAL A 8 -0.82 10.14 3.62
N THR A 9 -0.36 9.45 2.57
CA THR A 9 -1.21 9.12 1.41
C THR A 9 -1.68 7.68 1.50
N ILE A 10 -2.96 7.44 1.14
CA ILE A 10 -3.66 6.17 1.40
C ILE A 10 -3.99 5.50 0.08
N GLU A 11 -3.57 4.24 -0.09
CA GLU A 11 -4.11 3.37 -1.13
C GLU A 11 -5.02 2.30 -0.51
N ASN A 12 -6.27 2.24 -0.96
CA ASN A 12 -7.26 1.29 -0.50
C ASN A 12 -7.32 0.12 -1.50
N HIS A 13 -6.64 -1.00 -1.22
CA HIS A 13 -6.58 -2.16 -2.13
C HIS A 13 -7.86 -3.01 -2.19
N ASN A 14 -8.99 -2.57 -1.61
CA ASN A 14 -10.26 -3.27 -1.79
C ASN A 14 -10.86 -2.94 -3.16
N GLU A 15 -10.80 -3.90 -4.08
CA GLU A 15 -11.30 -3.87 -5.47
C GLU A 15 -12.82 -3.63 -5.64
N TYR A 16 -13.55 -3.24 -4.59
CA TYR A 16 -14.97 -2.94 -4.68
C TYR A 16 -15.29 -1.59 -4.03
N ASN A 17 -15.60 -0.64 -4.91
CA ASN A 17 -16.06 0.73 -4.66
C ASN A 17 -14.94 1.75 -4.40
N GLY A 18 -14.70 2.58 -5.42
CA GLY A 18 -13.82 3.75 -5.37
C GLY A 18 -14.33 4.81 -4.39
N GLY A 19 -14.07 4.60 -3.11
CA GLY A 19 -14.15 5.62 -2.07
C GLY A 19 -12.77 5.82 -1.46
N ASP A 20 -12.28 7.05 -1.51
CA ASP A 20 -11.10 7.49 -0.77
C ASP A 20 -11.36 7.24 0.72
N GLY A 21 -10.60 6.34 1.33
CA GLY A 21 -10.65 6.11 2.76
C GLY A 21 -9.90 7.23 3.46
N ILE A 22 -10.57 8.05 4.26
CA ILE A 22 -9.90 9.09 5.07
C ILE A 22 -9.41 8.43 6.37
N VAL A 23 -8.09 8.38 6.56
CA VAL A 23 -7.49 8.19 7.88
C VAL A 23 -7.48 9.55 8.55
N VAL A 24 -8.20 9.69 9.66
CA VAL A 24 -8.20 10.92 10.46
C VAL A 24 -7.03 10.82 11.43
N THR A 25 -6.04 11.68 11.26
CA THR A 25 -5.01 11.93 12.27
C THR A 25 -5.56 12.97 13.26
N SER A 26 -5.74 12.58 14.53
CA SER A 26 -6.07 13.55 15.58
C SER A 26 -4.79 14.02 16.26
N PHE A 27 -4.58 15.34 16.30
CA PHE A 27 -3.50 15.98 17.04
C PHE A 27 -3.90 16.12 18.51
N ASP A 28 -3.17 15.46 19.41
CA ASP A 28 -3.22 15.83 20.83
C ASP A 28 -2.11 16.85 21.10
N GLU A 29 -2.47 18.10 21.41
CA GLU A 29 -1.54 19.10 21.91
C GLU A 29 -1.14 18.73 23.34
N ASP A 30 0.08 18.22 23.50
CA ASP A 30 0.75 18.14 24.79
C ASP A 30 1.92 19.14 24.79
N ASP A 31 1.68 20.34 25.34
CA ASP A 31 2.69 21.41 25.46
C ASP A 31 3.87 21.05 26.38
N SER A 32 3.77 19.93 27.11
CA SER A 32 4.87 19.39 27.92
C SER A 32 5.76 18.40 27.16
N CYS A 33 5.34 17.96 25.97
CA CYS A 33 5.96 16.88 25.22
C CYS A 33 6.75 17.43 24.01
N LYS A 34 7.99 16.98 23.84
CA LYS A 34 8.85 17.36 22.68
C LYS A 34 8.35 16.82 21.33
N TYR A 35 7.29 16.02 21.35
CA TYR A 35 6.75 15.28 20.22
C TYR A 35 5.34 15.80 19.87
N ALA A 36 5.06 15.97 18.58
CA ALA A 36 3.69 16.03 18.08
C ALA A 36 3.22 14.59 17.82
N GLY A 37 2.20 14.13 18.56
CA GLY A 37 1.69 12.76 18.44
C GLY A 37 0.36 12.70 17.73
N ASN A 38 0.27 11.89 16.69
CA ASN A 38 -0.97 11.66 15.94
C ASN A 38 -1.50 10.25 16.21
N ASN A 39 -2.76 10.13 16.63
CA ASN A 39 -3.46 8.85 16.54
C ASN A 39 -3.94 8.65 15.10
N VAL A 40 -3.59 7.53 14.50
CA VAL A 40 -4.16 7.09 13.22
C VAL A 40 -5.47 6.36 13.53
N ALA A 41 -6.58 7.08 13.39
CA ALA A 41 -7.92 6.52 13.49
C ALA A 41 -8.54 6.43 12.09
N VAL A 42 -8.91 5.22 11.66
CA VAL A 42 -9.63 5.03 10.39
C VAL A 42 -11.12 5.21 10.65
N GLN A 43 -11.66 6.38 10.31
CA GLN A 43 -13.09 6.63 10.37
C GLN A 43 -13.75 6.08 9.10
N ARG A 44 -14.67 5.16 9.28
CA ARG A 44 -15.42 4.51 8.20
C ARG A 44 -16.28 5.57 7.48
N LEU A 45 -16.09 5.76 6.18
CA LEU A 45 -17.14 6.34 5.32
C LEU A 45 -18.25 5.30 5.17
N LEU A 46 -19.17 5.28 6.15
CA LEU A 46 -20.49 4.70 5.95
C LEU A 46 -21.24 5.64 4.99
N HIS A 47 -21.05 5.48 3.69
CA HIS A 47 -22.08 5.95 2.76
C HIS A 47 -23.31 5.09 3.02
N ALA A 48 -24.29 5.63 3.74
CA ALA A 48 -25.64 5.12 3.65
C ALA A 48 -26.02 5.15 2.16
N PRO A 49 -26.50 4.04 1.56
CA PRO A 49 -27.02 4.11 0.21
C PRO A 49 -28.15 5.15 0.22
N ILE A 50 -28.07 6.13 -0.68
CA ILE A 50 -29.17 7.05 -0.95
C ILE A 50 -30.38 6.17 -1.25
N GLY A 51 -31.34 6.15 -0.32
CA GLY A 51 -32.55 5.37 -0.46
C GLY A 51 -33.28 5.78 -1.73
N SER A 52 -33.54 4.81 -2.60
CA SER A 52 -34.50 4.97 -3.68
C SER A 52 -35.88 5.26 -3.06
N PRO A 53 -36.72 6.16 -3.59
CA PRO A 53 -37.95 6.60 -2.93
C PRO A 53 -39.08 5.55 -2.83
N ASN A 54 -38.84 4.32 -3.26
CA ASN A 54 -39.89 3.30 -3.37
C ASN A 54 -39.62 2.16 -2.38
N GLY A 55 -40.44 2.10 -1.33
CA GLY A 55 -40.33 1.18 -0.20
C GLY A 55 -40.40 -0.29 -0.59
N GLY A 56 -39.23 -0.92 -0.72
CA GLY A 56 -39.05 -2.36 -0.63
C GLY A 56 -38.14 -2.70 0.56
N GLU A 57 -38.54 -3.68 1.37
CA GLU A 57 -37.75 -4.21 2.49
C GLU A 57 -36.32 -4.58 2.05
N VAL A 58 -35.33 -3.93 2.64
CA VAL A 58 -33.92 -4.25 2.45
C VAL A 58 -33.59 -5.44 3.35
N ILE A 59 -33.47 -6.62 2.74
CA ILE A 59 -32.95 -7.84 3.37
C ILE A 59 -31.56 -7.53 3.95
N GLY A 60 -31.40 -7.77 5.25
CA GLY A 60 -30.24 -7.39 6.04
C GLY A 60 -28.90 -7.78 5.43
N GLN A 61 -28.17 -6.78 4.92
CA GLN A 61 -26.76 -6.95 4.58
C GLN A 61 -25.97 -7.05 5.89
N ARG A 62 -25.23 -8.16 6.06
CA ARG A 62 -24.29 -8.32 7.18
C ARG A 62 -23.32 -7.13 7.16
N PRO A 63 -23.05 -6.48 8.31
CA PRO A 63 -22.07 -5.41 8.36
C PRO A 63 -20.73 -5.96 7.88
N ILE A 64 -20.14 -5.31 6.87
CA ILE A 64 -18.79 -5.64 6.39
C ILE A 64 -17.86 -5.56 7.61
N SER A 65 -17.15 -6.64 7.92
CA SER A 65 -16.19 -6.65 9.03
C SER A 65 -14.89 -5.98 8.57
N SER A 66 -14.35 -5.04 9.36
CA SER A 66 -13.03 -4.47 9.11
C SER A 66 -12.02 -5.15 10.04
N THR A 67 -10.87 -5.50 9.49
CA THR A 67 -9.73 -6.03 10.21
C THR A 67 -8.80 -4.94 10.76
N ILE A 68 -9.02 -3.68 10.34
CA ILE A 68 -8.27 -2.52 10.81
C ILE A 68 -8.74 -2.15 12.22
N SER A 69 -7.78 -1.95 13.13
CA SER A 69 -8.09 -1.53 14.50
C SER A 69 -8.59 -0.07 14.52
N ARG A 70 -9.57 0.23 15.39
CA ARG A 70 -10.11 1.60 15.51
C ARG A 70 -9.04 2.66 15.84
N TYR A 71 -8.08 2.29 16.68
CA TYR A 71 -6.91 3.08 17.03
C TYR A 71 -5.68 2.25 16.67
N ALA A 72 -5.27 2.32 15.40
CA ALA A 72 -4.38 1.32 14.81
C ALA A 72 -2.92 1.52 15.23
N CYS A 73 -2.41 2.75 15.05
CA CYS A 73 -1.03 3.12 15.36
C CYS A 73 -0.93 4.59 15.75
N ARG A 74 0.26 4.99 16.20
CA ARG A 74 0.67 6.37 16.43
C ARG A 74 1.90 6.68 15.60
N ILE A 75 1.93 7.88 15.04
CA ILE A 75 3.14 8.46 14.44
C ILE A 75 3.52 9.65 15.32
N LEU A 76 4.70 9.58 15.91
CA LEU A 76 5.27 10.66 16.73
C LEU A 76 6.34 11.38 15.91
N ILE A 77 6.24 12.69 15.80
CA ILE A 77 7.18 13.52 15.04
C ILE A 77 7.86 14.51 15.98
N ASP A 78 9.19 14.56 15.92
CA ASP A 78 9.99 15.51 16.69
C ASP A 78 9.67 16.94 16.24
N ARG A 79 9.38 17.84 17.19
CA ARG A 79 9.11 19.26 16.85
C ARG A 79 10.37 19.99 16.42
N ASP A 80 11.53 19.54 16.88
CA ASP A 80 12.82 20.10 16.52
C ASP A 80 13.38 19.41 15.29
N GLN A 81 14.20 20.12 14.51
CA GLN A 81 14.92 19.51 13.39
C GLN A 81 15.78 18.33 13.89
N PRO A 82 15.84 17.21 13.16
CA PRO A 82 15.40 17.02 11.76
C PRO A 82 13.95 16.54 11.57
N HIS A 83 13.06 16.73 12.56
CA HIS A 83 11.65 16.28 12.50
C HIS A 83 11.50 14.78 12.32
N THR A 84 12.34 14.00 13.00
CA THR A 84 12.30 12.54 12.96
C THR A 84 10.91 12.02 13.32
N ALA A 85 10.36 11.15 12.46
CA ALA A 85 9.07 10.52 12.66
C ALA A 85 9.24 9.06 13.10
N ARG A 86 8.45 8.59 14.07
CA ARG A 86 8.53 7.22 14.61
C ARG A 86 7.16 6.58 14.71
N LEU A 87 7.09 5.29 14.36
CA LEU A 87 5.87 4.49 14.38
C LEU A 87 5.73 3.69 15.68
N TYR A 88 4.52 3.65 16.24
CA TYR A 88 4.17 2.83 17.39
C TYR A 88 2.85 2.12 17.14
N ALA A 89 2.74 0.86 17.58
CA ALA A 89 1.47 0.16 17.48
C ALA A 89 0.46 0.66 18.53
N ALA A 90 -0.82 0.50 18.19
CA ALA A 90 -1.99 1.01 18.90
C ALA A 90 -2.05 2.55 18.99
N GLY A 91 -3.26 3.06 19.13
CA GLY A 91 -3.53 4.46 19.47
C GLY A 91 -4.29 4.58 20.79
N PHE A 92 -4.27 5.78 21.36
CA PHE A 92 -5.03 6.10 22.55
C PHE A 92 -6.52 6.22 22.21
N ASN A 93 -7.37 5.64 23.05
CA ASN A 93 -8.81 5.85 22.96
C ASN A 93 -9.21 7.24 23.50
N SER A 94 -10.51 7.57 23.44
CA SER A 94 -11.06 8.82 23.98
C SER A 94 -10.82 9.05 25.47
N SER A 95 -10.42 8.01 26.21
CA SER A 95 -10.05 8.08 27.63
C SER A 95 -8.53 8.14 27.84
N ARG A 96 -7.74 8.44 26.78
CA ARG A 96 -6.27 8.50 26.79
C ARG A 96 -5.59 7.19 27.23
N ASN A 97 -6.21 6.06 26.92
CA ASN A 97 -5.68 4.73 27.26
C ASN A 97 -5.47 3.87 26.03
N ILE A 98 -4.42 3.05 26.05
CA ILE A 98 -4.24 1.96 25.08
C ILE A 98 -4.81 0.68 25.69
N PHE A 99 -5.84 0.13 25.06
CA PHE A 99 -6.42 -1.15 25.45
C PHE A 99 -5.89 -2.27 24.54
N LEU A 100 -5.14 -3.20 25.12
CA LEU A 100 -4.74 -4.42 24.44
C LEU A 100 -5.67 -5.55 24.87
N GLY A 101 -6.38 -6.15 23.91
CA GLY A 101 -7.31 -7.25 24.18
C GLY A 101 -6.68 -8.44 24.89
N GLU A 102 -7.51 -9.32 25.42
CA GLU A 102 -7.06 -10.50 26.20
C GLU A 102 -6.10 -11.41 25.40
N LYS A 103 -6.32 -11.53 24.08
CA LYS A 103 -5.48 -12.33 23.18
C LYS A 103 -4.21 -11.60 22.72
N ALA A 104 -4.05 -10.32 23.01
CA ALA A 104 -2.88 -9.57 22.59
C ALA A 104 -1.67 -9.95 23.44
N THR A 105 -0.55 -10.25 22.78
CA THR A 105 0.73 -10.62 23.42
C THR A 105 1.25 -9.46 24.25
N LYS A 106 1.63 -9.73 25.52
CA LYS A 106 2.20 -8.75 26.45
C LYS A 106 3.36 -9.39 27.20
N TRP A 107 4.36 -8.59 27.56
CA TRP A 107 5.54 -9.07 28.27
C TRP A 107 6.18 -7.94 29.07
N THR A 108 7.01 -8.33 30.04
CA THR A 108 7.89 -7.40 30.76
C THR A 108 9.27 -7.44 30.12
N LYS A 109 9.81 -6.28 29.74
CA LYS A 109 11.17 -6.10 29.26
C LYS A 109 12.16 -6.28 30.41
N LYS A 110 13.46 -6.41 30.08
CA LYS A 110 14.54 -6.59 31.08
C LYS A 110 14.65 -5.41 32.06
N ASN A 111 14.25 -4.21 31.64
CA ASN A 111 14.24 -3.00 32.47
C ASN A 111 12.99 -2.89 33.38
N GLY A 112 12.07 -3.86 33.34
CA GLY A 112 10.85 -3.87 34.15
C GLY A 112 9.65 -3.19 33.49
N GLU A 113 9.80 -2.55 32.34
CA GLU A 113 8.70 -1.95 31.59
C GLU A 113 7.85 -3.01 30.88
N VAL A 114 6.57 -2.71 30.67
CA VAL A 114 5.64 -3.60 29.97
C VAL A 114 5.48 -3.15 28.53
N ASP A 115 5.50 -4.12 27.61
CA ASP A 115 5.24 -3.90 26.19
C ASP A 115 4.28 -4.97 25.66
N GLY A 116 3.76 -4.75 24.46
CA GLY A 116 2.77 -5.60 23.85
C GLY A 116 2.69 -5.46 22.35
N LEU A 117 2.03 -6.41 21.71
CA LEU A 117 1.61 -6.33 20.32
C LEU A 117 0.09 -6.19 20.26
N THR A 118 -0.43 -5.46 19.29
CA THR A 118 -1.88 -5.45 19.01
C THR A 118 -2.34 -6.81 18.51
N THR A 119 -3.63 -7.14 18.57
CA THR A 119 -4.12 -8.48 18.17
C THR A 119 -3.68 -8.86 16.75
N ASN A 120 -3.85 -7.96 15.78
CA ASN A 120 -3.51 -8.22 14.38
C ASN A 120 -2.10 -7.76 14.01
N GLY A 121 -1.42 -6.95 14.83
CA GLY A 121 -0.11 -6.40 14.52
C GLY A 121 -0.15 -5.22 13.54
N ILE A 122 0.78 -4.30 13.72
CA ILE A 122 1.09 -3.21 12.79
C ILE A 122 2.43 -3.55 12.17
N LEU A 123 2.48 -3.63 10.84
CA LEU A 123 3.74 -3.93 10.16
C LEU A 123 4.37 -2.70 9.56
N ILE A 124 5.69 -2.71 9.50
CA ILE A 124 6.54 -1.69 8.89
C ILE A 124 7.49 -2.35 7.90
N LEU A 125 7.69 -1.72 6.75
CA LEU A 125 8.68 -2.08 5.76
C LEU A 125 9.39 -0.81 5.32
N HIS A 126 10.70 -0.77 5.51
CA HIS A 126 11.55 0.27 4.93
C HIS A 126 12.01 -0.22 3.57
N PRO A 127 11.75 0.54 2.49
CA PRO A 127 12.40 0.23 1.23
C PRO A 127 13.90 0.45 1.42
N HIS A 128 14.71 -0.54 1.03
CA HIS A 128 16.15 -0.32 1.01
C HIS A 128 16.44 0.74 -0.07
N GLN A 129 17.13 1.81 0.30
CA GLN A 129 17.63 2.75 -0.70
C GLN A 129 18.69 1.99 -1.50
N PHE A 130 18.44 1.74 -2.79
CA PHE A 130 19.44 1.23 -3.72
C PHE A 130 20.56 2.26 -3.77
N GLN A 131 21.76 1.91 -3.29
CA GLN A 131 22.93 2.75 -3.45
C GLN A 131 23.68 2.33 -4.72
N GLU A 132 24.42 3.24 -5.36
CA GLU A 132 25.24 2.94 -6.56
C GLU A 132 26.24 1.78 -6.32
N GLN A 133 26.53 1.45 -5.06
CA GLN A 133 27.40 0.34 -4.66
C GLN A 133 26.70 -1.04 -4.66
N ASP A 134 25.39 -1.08 -4.84
CA ASP A 134 24.58 -2.30 -4.90
C ASP A 134 24.45 -2.86 -6.33
N GLU A 135 25.03 -2.20 -7.36
CA GLU A 135 25.03 -2.70 -8.74
C GLU A 135 25.75 -4.06 -8.90
N ASP A 136 26.69 -4.35 -8.00
CA ASP A 136 27.45 -5.61 -7.93
C ASP A 136 26.94 -6.57 -6.83
N ALA A 137 25.82 -6.25 -6.16
CA ALA A 137 25.29 -7.07 -5.06
C ALA A 137 24.63 -8.37 -5.58
N ASP A 138 24.95 -9.48 -4.92
CA ASP A 138 24.38 -10.80 -5.25
C ASP A 138 22.84 -10.78 -5.07
N TYR A 139 22.12 -11.50 -5.91
CA TYR A 139 20.64 -11.51 -5.97
C TYR A 139 19.95 -11.83 -4.62
N GLU A 140 20.67 -12.50 -3.71
CA GLU A 140 20.21 -12.78 -2.34
C GLU A 140 20.21 -11.55 -1.41
N ASP A 141 21.03 -10.51 -1.66
CA ASP A 141 21.00 -9.28 -0.87
C ASP A 141 19.78 -8.40 -1.22
N CYS A 142 19.33 -8.45 -2.48
CA CYS A 142 18.08 -7.80 -2.91
C CYS A 142 16.84 -8.33 -2.16
N LYS A 143 16.84 -9.59 -1.67
CA LYS A 143 15.74 -10.13 -0.85
C LYS A 143 15.62 -9.49 0.53
N LYS A 144 16.68 -8.85 1.05
CA LYS A 144 16.59 -8.12 2.32
C LYS A 144 15.81 -6.81 2.19
N MET A 145 15.54 -6.36 0.96
CA MET A 145 14.90 -5.08 0.68
C MET A 145 13.41 -5.03 1.04
N TYR A 146 12.75 -6.19 1.24
CA TYR A 146 11.30 -6.28 1.44
C TYR A 146 10.90 -7.04 2.70
N VAL A 147 11.68 -6.83 3.76
CA VAL A 147 11.48 -7.54 5.02
C VAL A 147 10.49 -6.77 5.89
N TRP A 148 9.24 -7.24 5.91
CA TRP A 148 8.26 -6.76 6.86
C TRP A 148 8.67 -7.09 8.30
N ARG A 149 8.45 -6.12 9.18
CA ARG A 149 8.61 -6.23 10.62
C ARG A 149 7.34 -5.85 11.33
N GLU A 150 7.20 -6.34 12.56
CA GLU A 150 6.10 -5.97 13.44
C GLU A 150 6.56 -4.94 14.46
N VAL A 151 5.80 -3.85 14.60
CA VAL A 151 6.06 -2.79 15.56
C VAL A 151 5.28 -3.04 16.85
N SER A 152 5.92 -2.91 18.00
CA SER A 152 5.27 -3.02 19.30
C SER A 152 4.61 -1.72 19.76
N VAL A 153 3.82 -1.80 20.84
CA VAL A 153 3.16 -0.62 21.43
C VAL A 153 4.19 0.38 21.96
N ASP A 154 5.32 -0.11 22.46
CA ASP A 154 6.44 0.69 22.92
C ASP A 154 7.51 0.93 21.84
N GLY A 155 7.20 0.67 20.57
CA GLY A 155 8.06 1.02 19.43
C GLY A 155 9.22 0.05 19.15
N GLY A 156 9.24 -1.12 19.77
CA GLY A 156 10.23 -2.16 19.44
C GLY A 156 9.93 -2.83 18.10
N ILE A 157 10.99 -3.20 17.36
CA ILE A 157 10.89 -3.89 16.07
C ILE A 157 11.11 -5.38 16.26
N TYR A 158 10.16 -6.18 15.77
CA TYR A 158 10.16 -7.63 15.88
C TYR A 158 10.04 -8.29 14.51
N LYS A 159 10.61 -9.48 14.37
CA LYS A 159 10.30 -10.35 13.23
C LYS A 159 8.81 -10.69 13.23
N LEU A 160 8.28 -11.01 12.06
CA LEU A 160 6.90 -11.43 11.92
C LEU A 160 6.59 -12.64 12.79
N ARG A 161 5.33 -12.72 13.22
CA ARG A 161 4.76 -13.93 13.79
C ARG A 161 4.69 -15.02 12.72
N GLU A 162 4.62 -16.27 13.15
CA GLU A 162 4.45 -17.42 12.25
C GLU A 162 3.20 -17.28 11.37
N THR A 163 2.10 -16.80 11.96
CA THR A 163 0.88 -16.44 11.25
C THR A 163 0.34 -15.11 11.79
N ARG A 164 -0.30 -14.33 10.91
CA ARG A 164 -0.92 -13.06 11.31
C ARG A 164 -1.92 -13.31 12.44
N SER A 165 -1.89 -12.46 13.46
CA SER A 165 -2.71 -12.57 14.67
C SER A 165 -2.40 -13.73 15.63
N SER A 166 -1.34 -14.51 15.40
CA SER A 166 -0.83 -15.50 16.37
C SER A 166 -0.44 -14.84 17.70
N THR A 167 -0.59 -15.52 18.83
CA THR A 167 -0.19 -14.98 20.14
C THR A 167 1.32 -15.05 20.39
N ARG A 168 2.06 -15.77 19.54
CA ARG A 168 3.52 -15.89 19.64
C ARG A 168 4.18 -14.75 18.87
N ARG A 169 4.85 -13.85 19.60
CA ARG A 169 5.69 -12.78 19.04
C ARG A 169 6.93 -13.39 18.37
N GLY A 170 7.40 -12.76 17.29
CA GLY A 170 8.72 -13.04 16.73
C GLY A 170 9.89 -12.56 17.60
N ASP A 171 11.11 -12.83 17.13
CA ASP A 171 12.31 -12.38 17.83
C ASP A 171 12.49 -10.87 17.68
N LEU A 172 13.13 -10.24 18.67
CA LEU A 172 13.52 -8.83 18.58
C LEU A 172 14.51 -8.66 17.42
N ALA A 173 14.23 -7.73 16.51
CA ALA A 173 15.13 -7.37 15.42
C ALA A 173 16.15 -6.35 15.94
N ILE A 174 17.28 -6.84 16.43
CA ILE A 174 18.34 -5.98 16.99
C ILE A 174 18.96 -5.14 15.87
N GLY A 175 19.06 -3.83 16.10
CA GLY A 175 19.66 -2.88 15.16
C GLY A 175 18.68 -2.26 14.17
N GLU A 176 17.42 -2.69 14.18
CA GLU A 176 16.36 -2.09 13.36
C GLU A 176 15.59 -1.02 14.16
N SER A 177 15.06 -0.01 13.46
CA SER A 177 14.43 1.17 14.05
C SER A 177 12.97 1.29 13.66
N ASN A 178 12.17 1.94 14.49
CA ASN A 178 10.79 2.33 14.17
C ASN A 178 10.70 3.74 13.55
N GLU A 179 11.84 4.34 13.24
CA GLU A 179 11.96 5.63 12.56
C GLU A 179 11.53 5.52 11.09
N LEU A 180 10.54 6.32 10.70
CA LEU A 180 9.97 6.32 9.36
C LEU A 180 10.92 7.03 8.38
N GLN A 181 11.30 6.30 7.33
CA GLN A 181 12.12 6.77 6.22
C GLN A 181 11.22 7.07 5.01
N ASP A 182 11.63 7.98 4.12
CA ASP A 182 10.86 8.24 2.88
C ASP A 182 10.60 6.93 2.13
N GLY A 183 9.34 6.70 1.75
CA GLY A 183 8.91 5.46 1.09
C GLY A 183 8.51 4.33 2.04
N THR A 184 8.57 4.51 3.37
CA THR A 184 8.19 3.45 4.33
C THR A 184 6.73 3.03 4.15
N LEU A 185 6.49 1.72 4.06
CA LEU A 185 5.15 1.15 4.03
C LEU A 185 4.70 0.72 5.42
N ILE A 186 3.43 1.00 5.74
CA ILE A 186 2.82 0.67 7.04
C ILE A 186 1.54 -0.12 6.81
N ASP A 187 1.52 -1.40 7.19
CA ASP A 187 0.33 -2.26 7.04
C ASP A 187 -0.48 -2.30 8.34
N LEU A 188 -1.73 -1.81 8.25
CA LEU A 188 -2.72 -1.73 9.32
C LEU A 188 -3.67 -2.94 9.38
N CYS A 189 -3.29 -4.05 8.74
CA CYS A 189 -4.08 -5.27 8.58
C CYS A 189 -5.40 -5.01 7.84
N GLY A 190 -5.32 -4.41 6.65
CA GLY A 190 -6.48 -4.14 5.79
C GLY A 190 -6.37 -2.87 4.96
N ALA A 191 -5.39 -2.02 5.29
CA ALA A 191 -4.93 -0.92 4.46
C ALA A 191 -3.41 -0.79 4.64
N THR A 192 -2.73 -0.38 3.58
CA THR A 192 -1.31 -0.05 3.62
C THR A 192 -1.16 1.44 3.40
N LEU A 193 -0.37 2.09 4.25
CA LEU A 193 -0.03 3.50 4.13
C LEU A 193 1.36 3.63 3.52
N LEU A 194 1.54 4.63 2.66
CA LEU A 194 2.85 5.08 2.22
C LEU A 194 3.24 6.33 3.02
N TRP A 195 4.38 6.26 3.70
CA TRP A 195 4.98 7.42 4.35
C TRP A 195 5.90 8.14 3.37
N ARG A 196 5.65 9.44 3.16
CA ARG A 196 6.56 10.33 2.46
C ARG A 196 6.97 11.47 3.38
N THR A 197 8.26 11.72 3.44
CA THR A 197 8.86 12.89 4.07
C THR A 197 8.54 14.15 3.28
N ALA A 198 8.59 15.31 3.94
CA ALA A 198 8.44 16.61 3.26
C ALA A 198 9.44 16.77 2.10
N GLU A 199 10.69 16.36 2.30
CA GLU A 199 11.72 16.38 1.27
C GLU A 199 11.36 15.45 0.10
N GLY A 200 10.95 14.21 0.38
CA GLY A 200 10.53 13.27 -0.64
C GLY A 200 9.36 13.79 -1.47
N LEU A 201 8.34 14.34 -0.83
CA LEU A 201 7.19 14.95 -1.53
C LEU A 201 7.61 16.14 -2.39
N SER A 202 8.56 16.96 -1.94
CA SER A 202 9.05 18.09 -2.74
C SER A 202 9.77 17.65 -4.03
N LYS A 203 10.27 16.42 -4.08
CA LYS A 203 10.90 15.80 -5.26
C LYS A 203 9.91 15.03 -6.13
N SER A 204 8.69 14.78 -5.65
CA SER A 204 7.68 14.08 -6.44
C SER A 204 7.24 14.90 -7.65
N PRO A 205 6.92 14.25 -8.78
CA PRO A 205 6.46 14.94 -9.97
C PRO A 205 5.09 15.57 -9.73
N SER A 206 4.86 16.72 -10.34
CA SER A 206 3.55 17.34 -10.39
C SER A 206 2.57 16.48 -11.21
N ARG A 207 1.28 16.62 -10.91
CA ARG A 207 0.21 16.00 -11.69
C ARG A 207 0.32 16.30 -13.18
N LEU A 208 0.72 17.53 -13.54
CA LEU A 208 0.88 17.93 -14.94
C LEU A 208 1.99 17.15 -15.63
N GLU A 209 3.13 16.93 -14.95
CA GLU A 209 4.23 16.13 -15.50
C GLU A 209 3.81 14.67 -15.74
N LEU A 210 3.04 14.09 -14.81
CA LEU A 210 2.47 12.75 -14.99
C LEU A 210 1.49 12.68 -16.17
N GLU A 211 0.65 13.71 -16.35
CA GLU A 211 -0.26 13.81 -17.49
C GLU A 211 0.49 13.90 -18.82
N VAL A 212 1.56 14.71 -18.87
CA VAL A 212 2.42 14.83 -20.06
C VAL A 212 3.08 13.49 -20.40
N ARG A 213 3.66 12.78 -19.42
CA ARG A 213 4.27 11.46 -19.66
C ARG A 213 3.27 10.43 -20.19
N LEU A 214 2.05 10.43 -19.65
CA LEU A 214 0.99 9.54 -20.13
C LEU A 214 0.56 9.89 -21.57
N ASP A 215 0.46 11.17 -21.89
CA ASP A 215 0.09 11.62 -23.24
C ASP A 215 1.19 11.31 -24.25
N GLU A 216 2.47 11.44 -23.88
CA GLU A 216 3.62 11.00 -24.68
C GLU A 216 3.56 9.49 -24.97
N LEU A 217 3.34 8.65 -23.95
CA LEU A 217 3.19 7.20 -24.12
C LEU A 217 2.06 6.84 -25.09
N ASN A 218 0.88 7.44 -24.89
CA ASN A 218 -0.28 7.17 -25.73
C ASN A 218 -0.13 7.73 -27.16
N ALA A 219 0.61 8.84 -27.33
CA ALA A 219 0.95 9.40 -28.64
C ALA A 219 1.88 8.50 -29.45
N GLY A 220 2.68 7.66 -28.78
CA GLY A 220 3.45 6.57 -29.40
C GLY A 220 2.59 5.49 -30.05
N LYS A 221 1.26 5.50 -29.84
CA LYS A 221 0.28 4.55 -30.37
C LYS A 221 0.73 3.08 -30.21
N PRO A 222 0.91 2.57 -28.98
CA PRO A 222 1.27 1.18 -28.75
C PRO A 222 0.26 0.24 -29.42
N GLN A 223 0.72 -0.75 -30.17
CA GLN A 223 -0.15 -1.68 -30.88
C GLN A 223 -0.36 -2.95 -30.07
N CYS A 224 -1.61 -3.42 -30.01
CA CYS A 224 -1.91 -4.75 -29.51
C CYS A 224 -1.31 -5.81 -30.45
N PRO A 225 -0.44 -6.71 -29.97
CA PRO A 225 0.21 -7.71 -30.83
C PRO A 225 -0.77 -8.73 -31.42
N VAL A 226 -1.97 -8.88 -30.83
CA VAL A 226 -2.98 -9.86 -31.25
C VAL A 226 -4.03 -9.25 -32.19
N ASN A 227 -4.63 -8.13 -31.80
CA ASN A 227 -5.74 -7.52 -32.54
C ASN A 227 -5.30 -6.35 -33.45
N LEU A 228 -4.02 -5.98 -33.42
CA LEU A 228 -3.42 -4.89 -34.20
C LEU A 228 -4.14 -3.54 -34.05
N ASN A 229 -4.85 -3.36 -32.93
CA ASN A 229 -5.50 -2.11 -32.57
C ASN A 229 -4.60 -1.32 -31.61
N THR A 230 -4.72 0.01 -31.68
CA THR A 230 -3.95 0.90 -30.80
C THR A 230 -4.49 0.87 -29.38
N LEU A 231 -3.62 0.52 -28.43
CA LEU A 231 -3.88 0.52 -27.00
C LEU A 231 -3.78 1.95 -26.43
N ILE A 232 -4.58 2.23 -25.41
CA ILE A 232 -4.55 3.49 -24.64
C ILE A 232 -4.54 3.15 -23.16
N ILE A 233 -3.52 3.64 -22.44
CA ILE A 233 -3.52 3.60 -20.98
C ILE A 233 -4.41 4.73 -20.44
N PRO A 234 -5.46 4.42 -19.65
CA PRO A 234 -6.33 5.43 -19.07
C PRO A 234 -5.71 6.08 -17.83
N ARG A 235 -6.24 7.25 -17.45
CA ARG A 235 -5.87 7.98 -16.22
C ARG A 235 -6.51 7.44 -14.94
N LYS A 236 -7.55 6.62 -15.08
CA LYS A 236 -8.30 6.03 -13.97
C LYS A 236 -9.02 4.77 -14.43
N LYS A 237 -9.22 3.83 -13.52
CA LYS A 237 -10.07 2.65 -13.77
C LYS A 237 -11.51 3.14 -13.97
N SER A 238 -12.12 2.74 -15.08
CA SER A 238 -13.51 3.08 -15.40
C SER A 238 -14.22 1.84 -15.95
N PRO A 239 -15.42 1.50 -15.47
CA PRO A 239 -16.22 0.40 -16.02
C PRO A 239 -16.54 0.58 -17.51
N LYS A 240 -16.56 1.83 -17.99
CA LYS A 240 -16.82 2.13 -19.41
C LYS A 240 -15.62 1.80 -20.30
N THR A 241 -14.40 1.89 -19.78
CA THR A 241 -13.17 1.61 -20.55
C THR A 241 -12.68 0.17 -20.39
N SER A 242 -13.07 -0.54 -19.32
CA SER A 242 -12.70 -1.95 -19.06
C SER A 242 -13.31 -2.96 -20.07
N GLY A 243 -14.23 -2.50 -20.92
CA GLY A 243 -14.77 -3.28 -22.04
C GLY A 243 -14.11 -2.98 -23.39
N SER A 244 -13.27 -1.95 -23.47
CA SER A 244 -12.69 -1.51 -24.75
C SER A 244 -11.58 -2.45 -25.21
N SER A 245 -11.57 -2.80 -26.50
CA SER A 245 -10.43 -3.51 -27.10
C SER A 245 -9.12 -2.73 -26.99
N ARG A 246 -9.21 -1.40 -26.81
CA ARG A 246 -8.05 -0.49 -26.67
C ARG A 246 -7.49 -0.45 -25.25
N GLN A 247 -8.16 -1.04 -24.26
CA GLN A 247 -7.64 -1.09 -22.90
C GLN A 247 -6.52 -2.14 -22.81
N PRO A 248 -5.28 -1.77 -22.42
CA PRO A 248 -4.22 -2.72 -22.17
C PRO A 248 -4.41 -3.50 -20.87
N TYR A 249 -4.02 -4.76 -20.92
CA TYR A 249 -4.00 -5.71 -19.82
C TYR A 249 -2.66 -6.44 -19.80
N VAL A 250 -2.12 -6.65 -18.60
CA VAL A 250 -0.89 -7.41 -18.37
C VAL A 250 -1.21 -8.82 -17.85
N TYR A 251 -0.52 -9.81 -18.37
CA TYR A 251 -0.60 -11.22 -17.95
C TYR A 251 0.46 -11.49 -16.90
N LEU A 252 0.09 -11.62 -15.62
CA LEU A 252 1.10 -11.69 -14.54
C LEU A 252 2.03 -12.90 -14.62
N GLY A 253 1.62 -13.99 -15.27
CA GLY A 253 2.47 -15.17 -15.42
C GLY A 253 3.62 -14.98 -16.41
N CYS A 254 3.60 -13.94 -17.25
CA CYS A 254 4.62 -13.73 -18.28
C CYS A 254 4.97 -12.27 -18.58
N GLY A 255 4.29 -11.28 -17.98
CA GLY A 255 4.52 -9.86 -18.20
C GLY A 255 4.01 -9.31 -19.54
N HIS A 256 3.50 -10.15 -20.44
CA HIS A 256 2.99 -9.68 -21.73
C HIS A 256 1.78 -8.76 -21.60
N VAL A 257 1.77 -7.68 -22.39
CA VAL A 257 0.72 -6.67 -22.43
C VAL A 257 -0.03 -6.73 -23.76
N GLN A 258 -1.36 -6.68 -23.70
CA GLN A 258 -2.22 -6.70 -24.89
C GLN A 258 -3.64 -6.18 -24.59
N GLY A 259 -4.47 -6.07 -25.62
CA GLY A 259 -5.89 -5.73 -25.47
C GLY A 259 -6.72 -6.89 -24.89
N LYS A 260 -7.93 -6.58 -24.41
CA LYS A 260 -8.86 -7.60 -23.90
C LYS A 260 -9.23 -8.62 -24.97
N HIS A 261 -9.16 -9.90 -24.63
CA HIS A 261 -9.74 -10.99 -25.42
C HIS A 261 -10.31 -12.08 -24.50
N THR A 262 -11.24 -12.88 -25.03
CA THR A 262 -11.88 -13.99 -24.32
C THR A 262 -11.23 -15.34 -24.62
N TRP A 263 -10.38 -15.41 -25.64
CA TRP A 263 -9.63 -16.62 -25.99
C TRP A 263 -8.69 -17.01 -24.84
N GLY A 264 -8.58 -18.31 -24.55
CA GLY A 264 -7.68 -18.82 -23.52
C GLY A 264 -8.17 -18.63 -22.07
N LEU A 265 -9.38 -18.11 -21.86
CA LEU A 265 -10.01 -18.07 -20.54
C LEU A 265 -10.59 -19.44 -20.19
N ASN A 266 -10.02 -20.08 -19.17
CA ASN A 266 -10.49 -21.35 -18.62
C ASN A 266 -10.96 -21.13 -17.17
N ASN A 267 -12.22 -21.43 -16.89
CA ASN A 267 -12.76 -21.38 -15.53
C ASN A 267 -12.73 -22.78 -14.91
N VAL A 268 -11.53 -23.24 -14.54
CA VAL A 268 -11.39 -24.53 -13.85
C VAL A 268 -11.66 -24.29 -12.36
N SER A 269 -12.66 -24.94 -11.80
CA SER A 269 -12.92 -24.97 -10.34
C SER A 269 -13.17 -23.60 -9.68
N ASN A 270 -13.85 -22.67 -10.38
CA ASN A 270 -14.06 -21.27 -9.94
C ASN A 270 -12.79 -20.40 -9.80
N CYS A 271 -11.63 -20.88 -10.25
CA CYS A 271 -10.42 -20.07 -10.40
C CYS A 271 -10.23 -19.74 -11.88
N PRO A 272 -10.35 -18.46 -12.30
CA PRO A 272 -10.10 -18.09 -13.69
C PRO A 272 -8.60 -18.25 -13.99
N SER A 273 -8.30 -19.00 -15.04
CA SER A 273 -6.96 -19.12 -15.63
C SER A 273 -6.98 -18.52 -17.02
N TYR A 274 -5.97 -17.72 -17.34
CA TYR A 274 -5.84 -17.01 -18.59
C TYR A 274 -4.61 -17.49 -19.34
N LYS A 275 -4.79 -18.08 -20.52
CA LYS A 275 -3.69 -18.42 -21.41
C LYS A 275 -3.26 -17.18 -22.22
N CYS A 276 -1.99 -16.81 -22.13
CA CYS A 276 -1.43 -15.73 -22.93
C CYS A 276 -1.43 -16.12 -24.43
N PRO A 277 -2.02 -15.34 -25.36
CA PRO A 277 -1.99 -15.65 -26.79
C PRO A 277 -0.61 -15.51 -27.43
N ILE A 278 0.30 -14.77 -26.79
CA ILE A 278 1.63 -14.51 -27.33
C ILE A 278 2.55 -15.71 -27.06
N CYS A 279 2.59 -16.19 -25.82
CA CYS A 279 3.54 -17.22 -25.39
C CYS A 279 2.91 -18.49 -24.81
N LEU A 280 1.57 -18.56 -24.74
CA LEU A 280 0.80 -19.71 -24.23
C LEU A 280 1.01 -20.05 -22.75
N VAL A 281 1.79 -19.23 -22.02
CA VAL A 281 1.95 -19.33 -20.56
C VAL A 281 0.61 -19.02 -19.88
N ASP A 282 0.24 -19.86 -18.93
CA ASP A 282 -0.95 -19.67 -18.10
C ASP A 282 -0.69 -18.59 -17.04
N SER A 283 -1.65 -17.69 -16.86
CA SER A 283 -1.63 -16.62 -15.86
C SER A 283 -2.87 -16.75 -14.98
N SER A 284 -2.67 -16.77 -13.66
CA SER A 284 -3.76 -16.79 -12.68
C SER A 284 -4.51 -15.46 -12.60
N LYS A 285 -3.86 -14.36 -13.01
CA LYS A 285 -4.44 -13.02 -13.04
C LYS A 285 -4.03 -12.27 -14.30
N VAL A 286 -4.98 -11.50 -14.82
CA VAL A 286 -4.78 -10.54 -15.91
C VAL A 286 -5.31 -9.20 -15.42
N ILE A 287 -4.44 -8.20 -15.34
CA ILE A 287 -4.74 -6.93 -14.68
C ILE A 287 -4.78 -5.80 -15.69
N GLN A 288 -5.71 -4.89 -15.49
CA GLN A 288 -5.83 -3.68 -16.29
C GLN A 288 -4.68 -2.73 -16.00
N LEU A 289 -3.97 -2.29 -17.05
CA LEU A 289 -2.99 -1.22 -16.92
C LEU A 289 -3.68 0.15 -16.88
N VAL A 290 -3.24 1.00 -15.96
CA VAL A 290 -3.79 2.34 -15.73
C VAL A 290 -2.70 3.27 -15.20
N MET A 291 -2.77 4.56 -15.49
CA MET A 291 -1.89 5.53 -14.85
C MET A 291 -2.42 5.92 -13.47
N GLY A 292 -1.59 5.78 -12.44
CA GLY A 292 -1.85 6.36 -11.12
C GLY A 292 -1.49 7.85 -11.14
N MET A 293 -2.45 8.74 -10.87
CA MET A 293 -2.25 10.20 -10.95
C MET A 293 -1.92 10.85 -9.60
N GLU A 294 -1.76 10.05 -8.56
CA GLU A 294 -1.39 10.54 -7.24
C GLU A 294 0.13 10.71 -7.17
N SER A 295 0.58 11.97 -7.11
CA SER A 295 1.99 12.37 -7.18
C SER A 295 2.83 11.75 -6.07
N ALA A 296 2.25 11.53 -4.89
CA ALA A 296 2.96 10.93 -3.76
C ALA A 296 3.37 9.46 -3.98
N PHE A 297 2.85 8.78 -5.01
CA PHE A 297 3.30 7.43 -5.39
C PHE A 297 4.46 7.43 -6.39
N HIS A 298 4.79 8.58 -6.97
CA HIS A 298 5.87 8.67 -7.96
C HIS A 298 7.09 9.35 -7.34
N LEU A 299 8.26 8.80 -7.67
CA LEU A 299 9.56 9.38 -7.29
C LEU A 299 10.09 10.31 -8.36
N ASP A 300 9.69 10.10 -9.61
CA ASP A 300 10.06 10.93 -10.75
C ASP A 300 8.96 10.92 -11.83
N SER A 301 9.16 11.69 -12.90
CA SER A 301 8.35 11.65 -14.11
C SER A 301 9.08 10.95 -15.27
N GLY A 302 9.71 9.80 -15.00
CA GLY A 302 10.42 9.00 -16.00
C GLY A 302 9.51 8.32 -17.03
N ALA A 303 10.09 7.46 -17.87
CA ALA A 303 9.34 6.68 -18.85
C ALA A 303 8.44 5.63 -18.17
N LEU A 304 7.20 5.49 -18.63
CA LEU A 304 6.15 4.65 -18.03
C LEU A 304 6.24 3.19 -18.55
N ASP A 305 7.41 2.59 -18.41
CA ASP A 305 7.71 1.25 -18.93
C ASP A 305 7.48 0.12 -17.91
N TYR A 306 7.13 0.47 -16.68
CA TYR A 306 6.95 -0.45 -15.56
C TYR A 306 5.52 -0.36 -15.01
N ALA A 307 5.08 -1.37 -14.27
CA ALA A 307 3.79 -1.35 -13.61
C ALA A 307 3.80 -2.15 -12.31
N PHE A 308 3.17 -1.61 -11.27
CA PHE A 308 3.04 -2.26 -9.97
C PHE A 308 2.24 -3.57 -10.07
N ASN A 309 2.81 -4.64 -9.52
CA ASN A 309 2.13 -5.92 -9.35
C ASN A 309 1.61 -6.01 -7.90
N PRO A 310 0.29 -6.15 -7.65
CA PRO A 310 -0.74 -6.61 -8.59
C PRO A 310 -1.70 -5.52 -9.10
N CYS A 311 -1.52 -4.24 -8.79
CA CYS A 311 -2.57 -3.24 -9.05
C CYS A 311 -2.63 -2.74 -10.50
N GLY A 312 -1.54 -2.89 -11.28
CA GLY A 312 -1.42 -2.50 -12.68
C GLY A 312 -1.23 -1.01 -12.92
N HIS A 313 -0.85 -0.25 -11.89
CA HIS A 313 -0.53 1.17 -12.05
C HIS A 313 0.82 1.30 -12.75
N VAL A 314 0.84 1.96 -13.92
CA VAL A 314 2.09 2.21 -14.65
C VAL A 314 2.90 3.33 -14.01
N CYS A 315 4.22 3.16 -14.03
CA CYS A 315 5.17 4.05 -13.38
C CYS A 315 6.55 3.91 -14.03
N SER A 316 7.50 4.72 -13.55
CA SER A 316 8.91 4.62 -13.94
C SER A 316 9.65 3.51 -13.19
N LEU A 317 10.84 3.15 -13.69
CA LEU A 317 11.72 2.20 -13.02
C LEU A 317 12.08 2.68 -11.60
N ALA A 318 12.47 3.94 -11.45
CA ALA A 318 12.85 4.48 -10.14
C ALA A 318 11.70 4.34 -9.13
N THR A 319 10.47 4.56 -9.59
CA THR A 319 9.26 4.40 -8.77
C THR A 319 8.99 2.95 -8.38
N ILE A 320 9.30 1.96 -9.24
CA ILE A 320 9.08 0.54 -8.94
C ILE A 320 10.21 -0.10 -8.11
N LEU A 321 11.45 0.40 -8.18
CA LEU A 321 12.60 -0.15 -7.46
C LEU A 321 12.56 0.09 -5.94
N VAL A 322 11.58 0.86 -5.47
CA VAL A 322 11.22 0.95 -4.04
C VAL A 322 10.24 -0.17 -3.63
N GLU A 323 9.69 -0.94 -4.58
CA GLU A 323 8.63 -1.95 -4.34
C GLU A 323 8.93 -3.37 -4.88
N ASP A 324 9.99 -3.61 -5.65
CA ASP A 324 10.15 -4.90 -6.35
C ASP A 324 11.10 -5.94 -5.70
N SER A 325 10.53 -6.83 -4.86
CA SER A 325 10.81 -8.28 -4.95
C SER A 325 9.73 -9.11 -4.23
N ALA A 326 8.50 -9.10 -4.74
CA ALA A 326 7.46 -10.04 -4.31
C ALA A 326 7.26 -11.18 -5.34
N SER A 327 8.35 -11.85 -5.73
CA SER A 327 8.30 -13.16 -6.38
C SER A 327 8.19 -14.28 -5.34
N SER A 328 7.15 -14.25 -4.50
CA SER A 328 6.78 -15.38 -3.63
C SER A 328 5.28 -15.45 -3.30
N TRP A 329 4.40 -15.05 -4.22
CA TRP A 329 2.96 -15.34 -4.13
C TRP A 329 2.55 -16.58 -4.96
N ASN A 330 3.51 -17.44 -5.29
CA ASN A 330 3.25 -18.80 -5.75
C ASN A 330 3.78 -19.78 -4.70
N GLU A 331 3.08 -19.86 -3.58
CA GLU A 331 2.75 -21.12 -2.87
C GLU A 331 1.35 -20.99 -2.28
#